data_AF-A0A8E0IDJ6-F1
#
_entry.id   AF-A0A8E0IDJ6-F1
#
_cell.length_a   1.000
_cell.length_b   1.000
_cell.length_c   1.000
_cell.angle_alpha   90.00
_cell.angle_beta   90.00
_cell.angle_gamma   90.00
#
_symmetry.space_group_name_H-M   'P 1'
#
loop_
_entity.id
_entity.type
_entity.pdbx_description
1 polymer ?
#
loop_
_entity_poly.entity_id
_entity_poly.type
_entity_poly.pdbx_seq_one_letter_code
_entity_poly.pdbx_strand_id
1 'polypeptide(L)'
;MVIGPIGSLLGDGLYTAVTFINQHTPWLVPTVVGAFTPLLVMVGMHVSLLPLATLSITRFGSETIMGPGMLASNIAQAGAAAAIAFREKQARGRQIALSASVTALSGITEPALYGVTLKYKRALTCVMVSGGLAGLFAGLTGLVRYSFGSPGIFTLPVFIGNNPANFRNALFTVAIAFGLTFVSTYLFAIVEKKTPADTNEPAIKCQSLKSVVTGKLIPLKDVNDDVFASGSLGHGVAIAPEDDLIVAPVDAVVTMTYPTGHAIGLTTATGQEILIHVGINTVKMNGRGFKTLVNTDQHVTAGEPLIQIDLKLIEQEGFDPTVMVLLLNTPADRITIQEKATVTTDDHLLSVTQAVSEA
;
A
#
# COMPACT_ATOMS: atom_id res chain seq x y z
N MET A 1 14.25 20.61 -26.75
CA MET A 1 15.07 21.52 -25.93
C MET A 1 14.29 22.73 -25.36
N VAL A 2 12.95 22.75 -25.39
CA VAL A 2 12.14 23.89 -24.84
C VAL A 2 11.63 23.63 -23.42
N ILE A 3 11.42 22.35 -23.06
CA ILE A 3 10.92 21.94 -21.74
C ILE A 3 11.95 22.22 -20.63
N GLY A 4 13.25 22.08 -20.91
CA GLY A 4 14.33 22.32 -19.93
C GLY A 4 14.37 23.75 -19.40
N PRO A 5 14.49 24.78 -20.27
CA PRO A 5 14.51 26.19 -19.86
C PRO A 5 13.22 26.65 -19.17
N ILE A 6 12.06 26.15 -19.60
CA ILE A 6 10.77 26.47 -18.97
C ILE A 6 10.69 25.82 -17.58
N GLY A 7 11.13 24.57 -17.45
CA GLY A 7 11.21 23.86 -16.16
C GLY A 7 12.14 24.55 -15.17
N SER A 8 13.30 25.05 -15.62
CA SER A 8 14.21 25.80 -14.74
C SER A 8 13.60 27.13 -14.30
N LEU A 9 12.93 27.86 -15.20
CA LEU A 9 12.35 29.17 -14.90
C LEU A 9 11.14 29.06 -13.93
N LEU A 10 10.31 28.04 -14.11
CA LEU A 10 9.23 27.70 -13.17
C LEU A 10 9.79 27.23 -11.81
N GLY A 11 10.85 26.42 -11.83
CA GLY A 11 11.53 25.94 -10.63
C GLY A 11 12.16 27.08 -9.82
N ASP A 12 12.85 28.01 -10.48
CA ASP A 12 13.45 29.20 -9.86
C ASP A 12 12.38 30.16 -9.30
N GLY A 13 11.26 30.31 -10.01
CA GLY A 13 10.11 31.08 -9.52
C GLY A 13 9.48 30.48 -8.26
N LEU A 14 9.21 29.17 -8.28
CA LEU A 14 8.68 28.44 -7.12
C LEU A 14 9.65 28.47 -5.94
N TYR A 15 10.95 28.29 -6.20
CA TYR A 15 11.99 28.42 -5.18
C TYR A 15 12.03 29.83 -4.57
N THR A 16 11.91 30.88 -5.38
CA THR A 16 11.90 32.28 -4.89
C THR A 16 10.69 32.52 -3.99
N ALA A 17 9.52 32.00 -4.36
CA ALA A 17 8.32 32.08 -3.54
C ALA A 17 8.49 31.34 -2.20
N VAL A 18 9.02 30.12 -2.22
CA VAL A 18 9.23 29.32 -1.00
C VAL A 18 10.30 29.92 -0.10
N THR A 19 11.39 30.47 -0.66
CA THR A 19 12.43 31.14 0.13
C THR A 19 11.94 32.47 0.72
N PHE A 20 11.11 33.22 0.00
CA PHE A 20 10.45 34.42 0.52
C PHE A 20 9.57 34.10 1.74
N ILE A 21 8.78 33.03 1.66
CA ILE A 21 7.97 32.54 2.78
C ILE A 21 8.87 32.08 3.93
N ASN A 22 9.95 31.35 3.67
CA ASN A 22 10.85 30.91 4.72
C ASN A 22 11.56 32.06 5.45
N GLN A 23 11.83 33.18 4.77
CA GLN A 23 12.45 34.36 5.40
C GLN A 23 11.47 35.15 6.27
N HIS A 24 10.20 35.26 5.87
CA HIS A 24 9.21 36.08 6.58
C HIS A 24 8.31 35.27 7.53
N THR A 25 8.11 33.98 7.24
CA THR A 25 7.16 33.09 7.92
C THR A 25 7.68 31.64 7.92
N PRO A 26 8.84 31.37 8.56
CA PRO A 26 9.49 30.05 8.55
C PRO A 26 8.63 28.92 9.12
N TRP A 27 7.62 29.25 9.91
CA TRP A 27 6.70 28.30 10.50
C TRP A 27 5.62 27.80 9.55
N LEU A 28 5.31 28.54 8.48
CA LEU A 28 4.16 28.25 7.63
C LEU A 28 4.35 26.99 6.79
N VAL A 29 5.51 26.85 6.14
CA VAL A 29 5.78 25.73 5.23
C VAL A 29 5.75 24.39 5.97
N PRO A 30 6.47 24.20 7.10
CA PRO A 30 6.39 22.95 7.87
C PRO A 30 4.98 22.64 8.40
N THR A 31 4.20 23.66 8.77
CA THR A 31 2.81 23.51 9.22
C THR A 31 1.92 22.96 8.11
N VAL A 32 1.95 23.59 6.93
CA VAL A 32 1.13 23.20 5.77
C VAL A 32 1.53 21.81 5.29
N VAL A 33 2.83 21.55 5.16
CA VAL A 33 3.33 20.23 4.77
C VAL A 33 2.95 19.19 5.82
N GLY A 34 3.13 19.47 7.11
CA GLY A 34 2.73 18.54 8.19
C GLY A 34 1.23 18.22 8.19
N ALA A 35 0.37 19.18 7.83
CA ALA A 35 -1.07 18.96 7.79
C ALA A 35 -1.54 18.23 6.52
N PHE A 36 -0.98 18.57 5.36
CA PHE A 36 -1.52 18.14 4.07
C PHE A 36 -0.71 17.05 3.37
N THR A 37 0.45 16.66 3.90
CA THR A 37 1.23 15.52 3.36
C THR A 37 0.40 14.25 3.20
N PRO A 38 -0.50 13.85 4.13
CA PRO A 38 -1.34 12.68 3.92
C PRO A 38 -2.17 12.77 2.63
N LEU A 39 -2.68 13.96 2.28
CA LEU A 39 -3.40 14.17 1.03
C LEU A 39 -2.48 14.12 -0.18
N LEU A 40 -1.28 14.68 -0.09
CA LEU A 40 -0.27 14.63 -1.14
C LEU A 40 0.25 13.20 -1.39
N VAL A 41 0.30 12.36 -0.36
CA VAL A 41 0.66 10.94 -0.48
C VAL A 41 -0.43 10.17 -1.21
N MET A 42 -1.72 10.45 -0.94
CA MET A 42 -2.83 9.79 -1.63
C MET A 42 -2.76 9.92 -3.15
N VAL A 43 -2.31 11.07 -3.66
CA VAL A 43 -2.22 11.34 -5.10
C VAL A 43 -0.78 11.31 -5.63
N GLY A 44 0.19 10.84 -4.83
CA GLY A 44 1.61 10.75 -5.21
C GLY A 44 2.34 12.09 -5.38
N MET A 45 1.68 13.24 -5.17
CA MET A 45 2.26 14.56 -5.39
C MET A 45 3.33 14.98 -4.36
N HIS A 46 3.46 14.29 -3.23
CA HIS A 46 4.50 14.59 -2.24
C HIS A 46 5.93 14.47 -2.82
N VAL A 47 6.14 13.62 -3.83
CA VAL A 47 7.41 13.46 -4.55
C VAL A 47 7.78 14.70 -5.38
N SER A 48 6.80 15.49 -5.80
CA SER A 48 7.02 16.71 -6.61
C SER A 48 7.82 17.80 -5.88
N LEU A 49 7.87 17.75 -4.55
CA LEU A 49 8.60 18.69 -3.72
C LEU A 49 10.10 18.33 -3.62
N LEU A 50 10.51 17.10 -3.98
CA LEU A 50 11.90 16.64 -3.85
C LEU A 50 12.93 17.54 -4.56
N PRO A 51 12.71 18.01 -5.81
CA PRO A 51 13.67 18.90 -6.47
C PRO A 51 13.92 20.19 -5.69
N LEU A 52 12.89 20.76 -5.05
CA LEU A 52 13.03 21.97 -4.24
C LEU A 52 13.86 21.70 -2.99
N ALA A 53 13.59 20.59 -2.30
CA ALA A 53 14.41 20.18 -1.15
C ALA A 53 15.87 19.95 -1.54
N THR A 54 16.12 19.40 -2.74
CA THR A 54 17.48 19.19 -3.25
C THR A 54 18.20 20.51 -3.49
N LEU A 55 17.53 21.45 -4.15
CA LEU A 55 18.08 22.78 -4.39
C LEU A 55 18.40 23.51 -3.08
N SER A 56 17.54 23.40 -2.07
CA SER A 56 17.77 24.01 -0.76
C SER A 56 18.97 23.40 -0.03
N ILE A 57 19.10 22.06 -0.01
CA ILE A 57 20.27 21.39 0.61
C ILE A 57 21.56 21.78 -0.12
N THR A 58 21.57 21.78 -1.45
CA THR A 58 22.77 22.15 -2.22
C THR A 58 23.19 23.61 -1.99
N ARG A 59 22.24 24.54 -1.85
CA ARG A 59 22.56 25.98 -1.68
C ARG A 59 22.86 26.39 -0.24
N PHE A 60 22.16 25.83 0.74
CA PHE A 60 22.25 26.27 2.15
C PHE A 60 22.76 25.18 3.10
N GLY A 61 23.11 24.00 2.59
CA GLY A 61 23.50 22.84 3.39
C GLY A 61 22.36 22.22 4.20
N SER A 62 21.13 22.74 4.09
CA SER A 62 19.96 22.25 4.82
C SER A 62 18.66 22.66 4.14
N GLU A 63 17.55 22.00 4.47
CA GLU A 63 16.22 22.36 3.99
C GLU A 63 15.14 22.27 5.07
N THR A 64 14.17 23.18 4.97
CA THR A 64 13.02 23.36 5.89
C THR A 64 11.68 23.05 5.24
N ILE A 65 11.67 22.75 3.95
CA ILE A 65 10.47 22.72 3.11
C ILE A 65 9.74 21.40 3.31
N MET A 66 10.43 20.28 3.18
CA MET A 66 9.83 18.95 3.23
C MET A 66 10.14 18.23 4.53
N GLY A 67 11.42 18.19 4.92
CA GLY A 67 11.91 17.34 5.99
C GLY A 67 11.14 17.49 7.31
N PRO A 68 11.04 18.70 7.88
CA PRO A 68 10.37 18.91 9.16
C PRO A 68 8.86 18.63 9.13
N GLY A 69 8.17 19.07 8.08
CA GLY A 69 6.72 18.85 7.92
C GLY A 69 6.38 17.38 7.65
N MET A 70 7.13 16.71 6.79
CA MET A 70 6.92 15.29 6.52
C MET A 70 7.28 14.41 7.73
N LEU A 71 8.30 14.77 8.52
CA LEU A 71 8.59 14.09 9.78
C LEU A 71 7.35 14.15 10.70
N ALA A 72 6.78 15.35 10.89
CA ALA A 72 5.58 15.53 11.69
C ALA A 72 4.39 14.69 11.17
N SER A 73 4.13 14.72 9.86
CA SER A 73 3.05 13.94 9.23
C SER A 73 3.25 12.42 9.38
N ASN A 74 4.46 11.92 9.10
CA ASN A 74 4.74 10.48 9.11
C ASN A 74 4.63 9.90 10.52
N ILE A 75 5.14 10.63 11.51
CA ILE A 75 5.01 10.24 12.91
C ILE A 75 3.57 10.37 13.40
N ALA A 76 2.81 11.37 12.92
CA ALA A 76 1.38 11.45 13.20
C ALA A 76 0.62 10.24 12.65
N GLN A 77 0.91 9.77 11.42
CA GLN A 77 0.34 8.54 10.88
C GLN A 77 0.64 7.32 11.77
N ALA A 78 1.87 7.19 12.27
CA ALA A 78 2.22 6.15 13.22
C ALA A 78 1.41 6.25 14.52
N GLY A 79 1.29 7.46 15.10
CA GLY A 79 0.50 7.69 16.31
C GLY A 79 -0.98 7.34 16.15
N ALA A 80 -1.58 7.69 15.01
CA ALA A 80 -2.95 7.31 14.70
C ALA A 80 -3.11 5.80 14.56
N ALA A 81 -2.23 5.14 13.80
CA ALA A 81 -2.29 3.69 13.60
C ALA A 81 -2.11 2.93 14.93
N ALA A 82 -1.17 3.37 15.78
CA ALA A 82 -1.02 2.83 17.13
C ALA A 82 -2.30 3.03 17.97
N ALA A 83 -2.87 4.24 18.01
CA ALA A 83 -4.08 4.49 18.79
C ALA A 83 -5.27 3.63 18.35
N ILE A 84 -5.41 3.40 17.04
CA ILE A 84 -6.40 2.47 16.50
C ILE A 84 -6.09 1.04 16.93
N ALA A 85 -4.84 0.59 16.87
CA ALA A 85 -4.45 -0.75 17.32
C ALA A 85 -4.82 -1.01 18.80
N PHE A 86 -4.68 -0.01 19.68
CA PHE A 86 -5.09 -0.13 21.09
C PHE A 86 -6.60 -0.11 21.31
N ARG A 87 -7.36 0.46 20.39
CA ARG A 87 -8.83 0.53 20.48
C ARG A 87 -9.53 -0.58 19.72
N GLU A 88 -8.85 -1.19 18.76
CA GLU A 88 -9.38 -2.26 17.94
C GLU A 88 -9.54 -3.54 18.76
N LYS A 89 -10.74 -4.11 18.70
CA LYS A 89 -11.07 -5.34 19.42
C LYS A 89 -10.81 -6.58 18.58
N GLN A 90 -10.87 -6.45 17.25
CA GLN A 90 -10.62 -7.56 16.35
C GLN A 90 -9.12 -7.83 16.21
N ALA A 91 -8.71 -9.09 16.37
CA ALA A 91 -7.30 -9.49 16.32
C ALA A 91 -6.61 -9.09 15.01
N ARG A 92 -7.28 -9.32 13.87
CA ARG A 92 -6.76 -8.97 12.53
C ARG A 92 -6.62 -7.46 12.33
N GLY A 93 -7.65 -6.69 12.67
CA GLY A 93 -7.61 -5.22 12.56
C GLY A 93 -6.51 -4.61 13.43
N ARG A 94 -6.35 -5.13 14.65
CA ARG A 94 -5.28 -4.73 15.57
C ARG A 94 -3.89 -5.06 15.00
N GLN A 95 -3.71 -6.24 14.42
CA GLN A 95 -2.44 -6.65 13.81
C GLN A 95 -2.07 -5.75 12.63
N ILE A 96 -3.02 -5.45 11.75
CA ILE A 96 -2.82 -4.53 10.61
C ILE A 96 -2.46 -3.14 11.11
N ALA A 97 -3.18 -2.60 12.09
CA ALA A 97 -2.91 -1.27 12.62
C ALA A 97 -1.55 -1.19 13.33
N LEU A 98 -1.16 -2.25 14.05
CA LEU A 98 0.14 -2.32 14.71
C LEU A 98 1.29 -2.41 13.69
N SER A 99 1.19 -3.28 12.69
CA SER A 99 2.24 -3.39 11.66
C SER A 99 2.37 -2.09 10.87
N ALA A 100 1.25 -1.49 10.47
CA ALA A 100 1.21 -0.22 9.77
C ALA A 100 1.80 0.93 10.61
N SER A 101 1.58 0.93 11.93
CA SER A 101 2.21 1.90 12.83
C SER A 101 3.74 1.79 12.82
N VAL A 102 4.29 0.58 12.84
CA VAL A 102 5.74 0.36 12.78
C VAL A 102 6.30 0.81 11.44
N THR A 103 5.62 0.50 10.34
CA THR A 103 6.03 0.94 9.01
C THR A 103 6.01 2.46 8.87
N ALA A 104 5.00 3.13 9.44
CA ALA A 104 4.91 4.59 9.46
C ALA A 104 6.00 5.24 10.32
N LEU A 105 6.42 4.62 11.44
CA LEU A 105 7.58 5.09 12.21
C LEU A 105 8.86 5.07 11.36
N SER A 106 8.99 4.12 10.43
CA SER A 106 10.10 4.04 9.48
C SER A 106 10.03 5.05 8.34
N GLY A 107 8.97 5.87 8.27
CA GLY A 107 8.76 6.85 7.21
C GLY A 107 8.06 6.31 5.97
N ILE A 108 7.54 5.07 6.01
CA ILE A 108 6.70 4.49 4.95
C ILE A 108 5.25 4.56 5.45
N THR A 109 4.45 5.44 4.86
CA THR A 109 3.14 5.80 5.43
C THR A 109 1.96 5.18 4.69
N GLU A 110 2.19 4.60 3.52
CA GLU A 110 1.17 4.01 2.67
C GLU A 110 0.37 2.92 3.40
N PRO A 111 1.00 1.98 4.14
CA PRO A 111 0.24 0.98 4.90
C PRO A 111 -0.62 1.59 6.01
N ALA A 112 -0.16 2.66 6.67
CA ALA A 112 -0.93 3.35 7.71
C ALA A 112 -2.05 4.21 7.14
N LEU A 113 -1.78 4.91 6.03
CA LEU A 113 -2.73 5.78 5.35
C LEU A 113 -3.89 4.97 4.77
N TYR A 114 -3.60 4.02 3.89
CA TYR A 114 -4.63 3.21 3.22
C TYR A 114 -5.19 2.10 4.11
N GLY A 115 -4.34 1.48 4.93
CA GLY A 115 -4.73 0.36 5.78
C GLY A 115 -5.49 0.77 7.05
N VAL A 116 -5.31 2.01 7.52
CA VAL A 116 -5.86 2.46 8.81
C VAL A 116 -6.56 3.82 8.70
N THR A 117 -5.83 4.91 8.47
CA THR A 117 -6.36 6.27 8.74
C THR A 117 -7.43 6.73 7.75
N LEU A 118 -7.42 6.21 6.51
CA LEU A 118 -8.53 6.43 5.56
C LEU A 118 -9.79 5.63 5.90
N LYS A 119 -9.63 4.43 6.47
CA LYS A 119 -10.78 3.62 6.90
C LYS A 119 -11.53 4.29 8.05
N TYR A 120 -10.80 4.93 8.96
CA TYR A 120 -11.34 5.67 10.09
C TYR A 120 -11.37 7.18 9.78
N LYS A 121 -12.44 7.69 9.14
CA LYS A 121 -12.54 9.09 8.67
C LYS A 121 -12.07 10.17 9.67
N ARG A 122 -12.34 9.98 10.97
CA ARG A 122 -11.89 10.90 12.03
C ARG A 122 -10.39 10.79 12.34
N ALA A 123 -9.79 9.62 12.18
CA ALA A 123 -8.36 9.42 12.37
C ALA A 123 -7.52 10.23 11.39
N LEU A 124 -7.89 10.27 10.09
CA LEU A 124 -7.21 11.14 9.12
C LEU A 124 -7.23 12.61 9.55
N THR A 125 -8.38 13.10 10.03
CA THR A 125 -8.49 14.49 10.50
C THR A 125 -7.58 14.74 11.71
N CYS A 126 -7.51 13.80 12.65
CA CYS A 126 -6.59 13.88 13.79
C CYS A 126 -5.13 13.92 13.36
N VAL A 127 -4.73 13.11 12.36
CA VAL A 127 -3.38 13.14 11.77
C VAL A 127 -3.09 14.50 11.16
N MET A 128 -3.99 15.04 10.34
CA MET A 128 -3.75 16.33 9.66
C MET A 128 -3.61 17.48 10.66
N VAL A 129 -4.47 17.53 11.68
CA VAL A 129 -4.40 18.59 12.71
C VAL A 129 -3.13 18.44 13.54
N SER A 130 -2.83 17.23 14.01
CA SER A 130 -1.68 16.99 14.89
C SER A 130 -0.34 17.10 14.15
N GLY A 131 -0.30 16.65 12.89
CA GLY A 131 0.83 16.84 11.97
C GLY A 131 1.05 18.31 11.66
N GLY A 132 -0.02 19.09 11.47
CA GLY A 132 0.06 20.54 11.35
C GLY A 132 0.63 21.23 12.60
N LEU A 133 0.15 20.86 13.80
CA LEU A 133 0.64 21.43 15.07
C LEU A 133 2.11 21.05 15.36
N ALA A 134 2.50 19.80 15.08
CA ALA A 134 3.90 19.38 15.18
C ALA A 134 4.78 20.07 14.12
N GLY A 135 4.27 20.24 12.91
CA GLY A 135 4.91 21.03 11.86
C GLY A 135 5.10 22.50 12.26
N LEU A 136 4.10 23.10 12.90
CA LEU A 136 4.16 24.46 13.45
C LEU A 136 5.29 24.59 14.47
N PHE A 137 5.38 23.65 15.42
CA PHE A 137 6.49 23.62 16.37
C PHE A 137 7.84 23.48 15.67
N ALA A 138 7.96 22.56 14.70
CA ALA A 138 9.18 22.35 13.94
C ALA A 138 9.62 23.64 13.23
N GLY A 139 8.70 24.36 12.59
CA GLY A 139 9.01 25.61 11.92
C GLY A 139 9.30 26.79 12.85
N LEU A 140 8.61 26.91 14.00
CA LEU A 140 8.89 27.93 15.01
C LEU A 140 10.26 27.73 15.68
N THR A 141 10.68 26.49 15.84
CA THR A 141 11.99 26.14 16.42
C THR A 141 13.13 26.12 15.41
N GLY A 142 12.84 26.43 14.13
CA GLY A 142 13.83 26.46 13.06
C GLY A 142 14.42 25.09 12.73
N LEU A 143 13.63 24.01 12.90
CA LEU A 143 14.07 22.66 12.59
C LEU A 143 14.42 22.53 11.10
N VAL A 144 15.62 22.04 10.81
CA VAL A 144 16.09 21.79 9.44
C VAL A 144 16.59 20.36 9.29
N ARG A 145 16.57 19.79 8.08
CA ARG A 145 17.36 18.56 7.80
C ARG A 145 18.58 18.89 6.94
N TYR A 146 19.67 18.16 7.15
CA TYR A 146 20.96 18.38 6.49
C TYR A 146 21.24 17.40 5.35
N SER A 147 20.53 16.26 5.30
CA SER A 147 20.70 15.24 4.27
C SER A 147 19.34 14.65 3.87
N PHE A 148 19.30 14.01 2.71
CA PHE A 148 18.11 13.29 2.26
C PHE A 148 17.94 11.95 2.96
N GLY A 149 16.69 11.65 3.26
CA GLY A 149 16.21 10.38 3.79
C GLY A 149 14.69 10.46 3.94
N SER A 150 14.01 9.31 3.88
CA SER A 150 12.58 9.27 4.20
C SER A 150 12.38 9.67 5.66
N PRO A 151 11.65 10.74 5.98
CA PRO A 151 11.54 11.21 7.36
C PRO A 151 10.80 10.21 8.26
N GLY A 152 11.49 9.69 9.27
CA GLY A 152 10.99 8.71 10.24
C GLY A 152 11.92 8.62 11.44
N ILE A 153 11.58 7.79 12.43
CA ILE A 153 12.36 7.67 13.67
C ILE A 153 13.77 7.15 13.41
N PHE A 154 13.92 6.21 12.47
CA PHE A 154 15.22 5.61 12.11
C PHE A 154 16.11 6.54 11.29
N THR A 155 15.52 7.56 10.66
CA THR A 155 16.26 8.54 9.85
C THR A 155 16.44 9.87 10.58
N LEU A 156 16.09 9.97 11.87
CA LEU A 156 16.39 11.14 12.70
C LEU A 156 17.86 11.63 12.64
N PRO A 157 18.88 10.77 12.41
CA PRO A 157 20.24 11.25 12.20
C PRO A 157 20.41 12.28 11.08
N VAL A 158 19.51 12.34 10.08
CA VAL A 158 19.58 13.38 9.02
C VAL A 158 19.29 14.80 9.53
N PHE A 159 18.79 14.92 10.76
CA PHE A 159 18.59 16.19 11.47
C PHE A 159 19.77 16.53 12.41
N ILE A 160 20.82 15.70 12.45
CA ILE A 160 22.03 16.02 13.21
C ILE A 160 22.90 16.97 12.38
N GLY A 161 23.26 18.10 12.98
CA GLY A 161 24.22 19.05 12.41
C GLY A 161 24.99 19.76 13.52
N ASN A 162 25.68 20.84 13.17
CA ASN A 162 26.55 21.57 14.10
C ASN A 162 25.80 22.13 15.32
N ASN A 163 24.49 22.38 15.19
CA ASN A 163 23.65 22.83 16.30
C ASN A 163 22.97 21.62 16.99
N PRO A 164 23.37 21.24 18.21
CA PRO A 164 22.75 20.14 18.95
C PRO A 164 21.28 20.40 19.30
N ALA A 165 20.83 21.67 19.29
CA ALA A 165 19.42 22.00 19.50
C ALA A 165 18.53 21.48 18.36
N ASN A 166 19.05 21.33 17.14
CA ASN A 166 18.26 20.87 16.00
C ASN A 166 17.78 19.43 16.17
N PHE A 167 18.68 18.53 16.59
CA PHE A 167 18.32 17.15 16.88
C PHE A 167 17.33 17.04 18.04
N ARG A 168 17.52 17.86 19.09
CA ARG A 168 16.56 17.95 20.21
C ARG A 168 15.17 18.41 19.73
N ASN A 169 15.10 19.41 18.86
CA ASN A 169 13.84 19.89 18.30
C ASN A 169 13.17 18.83 17.40
N ALA A 170 13.96 18.01 16.70
CA ALA A 170 13.44 16.86 15.96
C ALA A 170 12.78 15.84 16.91
N LEU A 171 13.43 15.51 18.04
CA LEU A 171 12.86 14.61 19.05
C LEU A 171 11.57 15.15 19.65
N PHE A 172 11.52 16.45 19.96
CA PHE A 172 10.29 17.09 20.42
C PHE A 172 9.19 17.07 19.35
N THR A 173 9.53 17.30 18.09
CA THR A 173 8.57 17.23 16.97
C THR A 173 7.98 15.82 16.86
N VAL A 174 8.80 14.77 16.98
CA VAL A 174 8.36 13.38 17.01
C VAL A 174 7.43 13.13 18.20
N ALA A 175 7.82 13.55 19.40
CA ALA A 175 7.04 13.35 20.61
C ALA A 175 5.67 14.07 20.55
N ILE A 176 5.65 15.30 20.04
CA ILE A 176 4.44 16.10 19.85
C ILE A 176 3.55 15.44 18.78
N ALA A 177 4.10 15.09 17.62
CA ALA A 177 3.34 14.46 16.54
C ALA A 177 2.71 13.13 16.97
N PHE A 178 3.51 12.25 17.58
CA PHE A 178 3.04 10.95 18.03
C PHE A 178 2.03 11.10 19.17
N GLY A 179 2.37 11.86 20.21
CA GLY A 179 1.55 12.03 21.41
C GLY A 179 0.21 12.71 21.12
N LEU A 180 0.22 13.84 20.41
CA LEU A 180 -1.01 14.54 20.03
C LEU A 180 -1.89 13.67 19.15
N THR A 181 -1.31 13.01 18.14
CA THR A 181 -2.11 12.19 17.23
C THR A 181 -2.63 10.94 17.91
N PHE A 182 -1.84 10.31 18.77
CA PHE A 182 -2.26 9.14 19.54
C PHE A 182 -3.43 9.50 20.44
N VAL A 183 -3.30 10.55 21.27
CA VAL A 183 -4.36 10.97 22.21
C VAL A 183 -5.60 11.43 21.45
N SER A 184 -5.46 12.29 20.44
CA SER A 184 -6.60 12.79 19.67
C SER A 184 -7.31 11.67 18.90
N THR A 185 -6.58 10.74 18.30
CA THR A 185 -7.18 9.57 17.62
C THR A 185 -7.83 8.65 18.64
N TYR A 186 -7.19 8.39 19.78
CA TYR A 186 -7.74 7.56 20.85
C TYR A 186 -9.05 8.13 21.40
N LEU A 187 -9.19 9.44 21.52
CA LEU A 187 -10.41 10.08 22.02
C LEU A 187 -11.49 10.27 20.95
N PHE A 188 -11.12 10.76 19.76
CA PHE A 188 -12.09 11.23 18.76
C PHE A 188 -12.39 10.23 17.66
N ALA A 189 -11.51 9.27 17.38
CA ALA A 189 -11.80 8.27 16.36
C ALA A 189 -13.02 7.44 16.79
N ILE A 190 -13.94 7.18 15.88
CA ILE A 190 -14.96 6.17 16.13
C ILE A 190 -14.38 4.88 15.56
N VAL A 191 -13.76 4.09 16.43
CA VAL A 191 -13.54 2.67 16.16
C VAL A 191 -14.90 2.05 16.43
N GLU A 192 -15.77 2.05 15.42
CA GLU A 192 -17.11 1.51 15.55
C GLU A 192 -16.98 0.10 16.12
N LYS A 193 -17.64 -0.16 17.26
CA LYS A 193 -18.03 -1.52 17.58
C LYS A 193 -19.07 -1.86 16.52
N LYS A 194 -18.65 -2.40 15.39
CA LYS A 194 -19.61 -2.99 14.46
C LYS A 194 -20.22 -4.19 15.18
N THR A 195 -21.37 -3.95 15.80
CA THR A 195 -22.44 -4.95 15.82
C THR A 195 -22.58 -5.40 14.36
N PRO A 196 -22.63 -6.71 14.07
CA PRO A 196 -22.37 -7.29 12.75
C PRO A 196 -23.48 -7.00 11.71
N ALA A 197 -23.74 -5.72 11.42
CA ALA A 197 -24.83 -5.29 10.55
C ALA A 197 -24.50 -4.10 9.63
N ASP A 198 -23.35 -3.43 9.73
CA ASP A 198 -23.09 -2.25 8.88
C ASP A 198 -21.63 -2.10 8.38
N THR A 199 -20.94 -3.21 8.15
CA THR A 199 -19.96 -3.26 7.06
C THR A 199 -20.60 -4.00 5.92
N ASN A 200 -20.70 -3.36 4.75
CA ASN A 200 -20.45 -4.05 3.49
C ASN A 200 -18.94 -4.40 3.41
N GLU A 201 -18.42 -5.10 4.42
CA GLU A 201 -17.57 -6.24 4.17
C GLU A 201 -18.58 -7.26 3.74
N PRO A 202 -18.67 -7.61 2.46
CA PRO A 202 -19.48 -8.72 2.07
C PRO A 202 -19.13 -9.88 3.00
N ALA A 203 -20.14 -10.34 3.74
CA ALA A 203 -20.04 -11.59 4.45
C ALA A 203 -19.45 -12.55 3.42
N ILE A 204 -18.23 -13.02 3.66
CA ILE A 204 -17.67 -14.10 2.85
C ILE A 204 -18.56 -15.28 3.23
N LYS A 205 -19.73 -15.39 2.59
CA LYS A 205 -20.45 -16.64 2.47
C LYS A 205 -19.42 -17.62 1.98
N CYS A 206 -19.41 -18.84 2.52
CA CYS A 206 -18.49 -19.88 2.07
C CYS A 206 -18.46 -19.90 0.54
N GLN A 207 -17.39 -19.37 -0.03
CA GLN A 207 -17.24 -19.19 -1.46
C GLN A 207 -16.20 -20.20 -1.88
N SER A 208 -16.65 -21.17 -2.65
CA SER A 208 -15.79 -22.16 -3.26
C SER A 208 -15.33 -21.63 -4.61
N LEU A 209 -14.02 -21.58 -4.82
CA LEU A 209 -13.42 -21.22 -6.10
C LEU A 209 -13.11 -22.51 -6.84
N LYS A 210 -13.49 -22.59 -8.12
CA LYS A 210 -13.06 -23.67 -9.01
C LYS A 210 -11.61 -23.48 -9.45
N SER A 211 -10.99 -24.55 -9.96
CA SER A 211 -9.67 -24.42 -10.61
C SER A 211 -9.77 -23.54 -11.85
N VAL A 212 -8.75 -22.71 -12.07
CA VAL A 212 -8.67 -21.82 -13.24
C VAL A 212 -8.09 -22.52 -14.47
N VAL A 213 -7.46 -23.68 -14.28
CA VAL A 213 -6.83 -24.49 -15.33
C VAL A 213 -6.70 -25.93 -14.85
N THR A 214 -6.66 -26.89 -15.77
CA THR A 214 -6.27 -28.26 -15.45
C THR A 214 -4.78 -28.33 -15.17
N GLY A 215 -4.37 -29.05 -14.13
CA GLY A 215 -2.96 -29.23 -13.85
C GLY A 215 -2.63 -29.72 -12.45
N LYS A 216 -1.34 -29.80 -12.16
CA LYS A 216 -0.83 -30.28 -10.88
C LYS A 216 -0.84 -29.16 -9.84
N LEU A 217 -1.41 -29.41 -8.67
CA LEU A 217 -1.38 -28.44 -7.57
C LEU A 217 0.02 -28.35 -6.96
N ILE A 218 0.44 -27.11 -6.73
CA ILE A 218 1.70 -26.73 -6.10
C ILE A 218 1.35 -25.84 -4.90
N PRO A 219 1.74 -26.23 -3.67
CA PRO A 219 1.62 -25.35 -2.52
C PRO A 219 2.35 -24.05 -2.79
N LEU A 220 1.74 -22.91 -2.44
CA LEU A 220 2.31 -21.60 -2.77
C LEU A 220 3.75 -21.44 -2.25
N LYS A 221 4.05 -21.99 -1.06
CA LYS A 221 5.38 -22.04 -0.44
C LYS A 221 6.46 -22.77 -1.25
N ASP A 222 6.06 -23.64 -2.19
CA ASP A 222 6.94 -24.47 -3.00
C ASP A 222 7.14 -23.87 -4.41
N VAL A 223 6.56 -22.68 -4.67
CA VAL A 223 6.77 -21.91 -5.90
C VAL A 223 8.17 -21.29 -5.90
N ASN A 224 8.84 -21.33 -7.05
CA ASN A 224 10.21 -20.83 -7.22
C ASN A 224 10.28 -19.30 -7.40
N ASP A 225 9.60 -18.56 -6.53
CA ASP A 225 9.62 -17.09 -6.47
C ASP A 225 9.28 -16.63 -5.05
N ASP A 226 10.18 -15.88 -4.41
CA ASP A 226 10.07 -15.48 -3.01
C ASP A 226 8.84 -14.60 -2.73
N VAL A 227 8.41 -13.79 -3.69
CA VAL A 227 7.27 -12.87 -3.51
C VAL A 227 5.97 -13.67 -3.41
N PHE A 228 5.81 -14.67 -4.29
CA PHE A 228 4.67 -15.58 -4.23
C PHE A 228 4.77 -16.54 -3.04
N ALA A 229 5.92 -17.19 -2.83
CA ALA A 229 6.12 -18.20 -1.80
C ALA A 229 5.96 -17.67 -0.37
N SER A 230 6.30 -16.39 -0.15
CA SER A 230 6.11 -15.72 1.15
C SER A 230 4.65 -15.40 1.47
N GLY A 231 3.74 -15.42 0.49
CA GLY A 231 2.35 -14.98 0.65
C GLY A 231 2.20 -13.47 0.84
N SER A 232 3.25 -12.69 0.61
CA SER A 232 3.26 -11.23 0.84
C SER A 232 2.25 -10.47 -0.02
N LEU A 233 1.96 -10.96 -1.24
CA LEU A 233 0.95 -10.41 -2.14
C LEU A 233 -0.47 -10.93 -1.85
N GLY A 234 -0.60 -12.06 -1.17
CA GLY A 234 -1.86 -12.75 -0.96
C GLY A 234 -1.66 -14.24 -0.70
N HIS A 235 -2.71 -14.92 -0.25
CA HIS A 235 -2.67 -16.34 0.09
C HIS A 235 -3.45 -17.15 -0.94
N GLY A 236 -3.00 -18.36 -1.25
CA GLY A 236 -3.67 -19.21 -2.23
C GLY A 236 -2.83 -20.41 -2.62
N VAL A 237 -2.88 -20.77 -3.89
CA VAL A 237 -2.24 -21.96 -4.43
C VAL A 237 -1.70 -21.70 -5.83
N ALA A 238 -0.75 -22.51 -6.26
CA ALA A 238 -0.24 -22.52 -7.61
C ALA A 238 -0.63 -23.81 -8.34
N ILE A 239 -0.74 -23.74 -9.66
CA ILE A 239 -1.07 -24.86 -10.53
C ILE A 239 -0.03 -24.91 -11.63
N ALA A 240 0.66 -26.03 -11.81
CA ALA A 240 1.41 -26.29 -13.03
C ALA A 240 0.41 -26.69 -14.13
N PRO A 241 0.14 -25.81 -15.11
CA PRO A 241 -0.94 -26.01 -16.07
C PRO A 241 -0.62 -27.12 -17.08
N GLU A 242 -1.66 -27.86 -17.49
CA GLU A 242 -1.62 -28.82 -18.60
C GLU A 242 -2.39 -28.31 -19.83
N ASP A 243 -3.28 -27.33 -19.63
CA ASP A 243 -4.10 -26.72 -20.66
C ASP A 243 -3.71 -25.26 -20.92
N ASP A 244 -3.88 -24.82 -22.16
CA ASP A 244 -3.58 -23.46 -22.61
C ASP A 244 -4.69 -22.43 -22.28
N LEU A 245 -5.79 -22.84 -21.64
CA LEU A 245 -6.94 -21.98 -21.39
C LEU A 245 -7.16 -21.74 -19.90
N ILE A 246 -7.03 -20.49 -19.48
CA ILE A 246 -7.31 -20.03 -18.12
C ILE A 246 -8.75 -19.51 -18.06
N VAL A 247 -9.54 -20.03 -17.12
CA VAL A 247 -10.96 -19.72 -16.94
C VAL A 247 -11.26 -19.06 -15.59
N ALA A 248 -12.43 -18.43 -15.49
CA ALA A 248 -12.87 -17.79 -14.27
C ALA A 248 -13.20 -18.82 -13.17
N PRO A 249 -12.66 -18.67 -11.95
CA PRO A 249 -12.89 -19.64 -10.87
C PRO A 249 -14.28 -19.50 -10.23
N VAL A 250 -14.94 -18.36 -10.42
CA VAL A 250 -16.22 -17.99 -9.82
C VAL A 250 -16.81 -16.80 -10.58
N ASP A 251 -18.11 -16.56 -10.40
CA ASP A 251 -18.77 -15.35 -10.90
C ASP A 251 -18.15 -14.08 -10.28
N ALA A 252 -17.68 -13.17 -11.13
CA ALA A 252 -16.92 -12.00 -10.71
C ALA A 252 -16.97 -10.85 -11.73
N VAL A 253 -16.46 -9.69 -11.34
CA VAL A 253 -16.13 -8.58 -12.22
C VAL A 253 -14.62 -8.58 -12.46
N VAL A 254 -14.19 -8.41 -13.71
CA VAL A 254 -12.79 -8.22 -14.07
C VAL A 254 -12.37 -6.81 -13.66
N THR A 255 -11.62 -6.68 -12.57
CA THR A 255 -11.21 -5.38 -12.03
C THR A 255 -9.89 -4.88 -12.60
N MET A 256 -9.09 -5.77 -13.18
CA MET A 256 -7.82 -5.41 -13.80
C MET A 256 -7.40 -6.43 -14.86
N THR A 257 -6.90 -5.93 -15.98
CA THR A 257 -6.16 -6.70 -16.98
C THR A 257 -4.78 -6.11 -17.17
N TYR A 258 -3.72 -6.91 -17.11
CA TYR A 258 -2.37 -6.42 -17.38
C TYR A 258 -2.13 -6.20 -18.88
N PRO A 259 -1.41 -5.15 -19.31
CA PRO A 259 -1.14 -4.88 -20.73
C PRO A 259 -0.44 -6.03 -21.48
N THR A 260 0.39 -6.79 -20.77
CA THR A 260 1.09 -7.98 -21.29
C THR A 260 0.26 -9.26 -21.19
N GLY A 261 -0.99 -9.20 -20.74
CA GLY A 261 -1.95 -10.31 -20.76
C GLY A 261 -1.70 -11.47 -19.80
N HIS A 262 -0.58 -11.50 -19.07
CA HIS A 262 -0.19 -12.58 -18.16
C HIS A 262 -0.94 -12.61 -16.82
N ALA A 263 -1.75 -11.61 -16.48
CA ALA A 263 -2.44 -11.57 -15.20
C ALA A 263 -3.79 -10.86 -15.29
N ILE A 264 -4.73 -11.32 -14.46
CA ILE A 264 -6.09 -10.79 -14.34
C ILE A 264 -6.46 -10.68 -12.85
N GLY A 265 -7.01 -9.52 -12.49
CA GLY A 265 -7.66 -9.26 -11.22
C GLY A 265 -9.17 -9.44 -11.34
N LEU A 266 -9.77 -10.15 -10.40
CA LEU A 266 -11.21 -10.35 -10.29
C LEU A 266 -11.71 -9.87 -8.92
N THR A 267 -12.94 -9.37 -8.88
CA THR A 267 -13.63 -9.11 -7.62
C THR A 267 -15.02 -9.72 -7.66
N THR A 268 -15.30 -10.58 -6.68
CA THR A 268 -16.60 -11.27 -6.61
C THR A 268 -17.70 -10.34 -6.10
N ALA A 269 -18.97 -10.70 -6.29
CA ALA A 269 -20.09 -9.96 -5.70
C ALA A 269 -20.00 -9.89 -4.15
N THR A 270 -19.27 -10.83 -3.55
CA THR A 270 -18.93 -10.84 -2.13
C THR A 270 -17.56 -10.22 -1.86
N GLY A 271 -17.08 -9.28 -2.68
CA GLY A 271 -15.89 -8.45 -2.46
C GLY A 271 -14.58 -9.20 -2.26
N GLN A 272 -14.53 -10.48 -2.59
CA GLN A 272 -13.30 -11.27 -2.57
C GLN A 272 -12.43 -10.82 -3.74
N GLU A 273 -11.21 -10.37 -3.46
CA GLU A 273 -10.24 -9.98 -4.48
C GLU A 273 -9.38 -11.19 -4.84
N ILE A 274 -9.35 -11.54 -6.13
CA ILE A 274 -8.64 -12.70 -6.67
C ILE A 274 -7.65 -12.19 -7.71
N LEU A 275 -6.39 -12.62 -7.61
CA LEU A 275 -5.38 -12.42 -8.65
C LEU A 275 -5.03 -13.76 -9.28
N ILE A 276 -5.18 -13.84 -10.59
CA ILE A 276 -4.68 -14.95 -11.42
C ILE A 276 -3.45 -14.42 -12.14
N HIS A 277 -2.29 -15.01 -11.88
CA HIS A 277 -1.02 -14.62 -12.48
C HIS A 277 -0.39 -15.82 -13.16
N VAL A 278 -0.16 -15.74 -14.47
CA VAL A 278 0.38 -16.85 -15.27
C VAL A 278 1.88 -16.71 -15.43
N GLY A 279 2.59 -17.67 -14.82
CA GLY A 279 4.01 -17.85 -14.89
C GLY A 279 4.84 -16.87 -14.06
N ILE A 280 6.11 -17.20 -13.88
CA ILE A 280 7.06 -16.40 -13.09
C ILE A 280 7.90 -15.56 -14.05
N ASN A 281 8.01 -14.25 -13.78
CA ASN A 281 8.73 -13.28 -14.62
C ASN A 281 8.21 -13.14 -16.07
N THR A 282 7.02 -13.65 -16.40
CA THR A 282 6.41 -13.66 -17.75
C THR A 282 6.07 -12.26 -18.29
N VAL A 283 6.04 -11.23 -17.44
CA VAL A 283 6.00 -9.83 -17.90
C VAL A 283 7.11 -9.51 -18.91
N LYS A 284 8.27 -10.17 -18.81
CA LYS A 284 9.42 -10.02 -19.73
C LYS A 284 9.14 -10.55 -21.14
N MET A 285 8.09 -11.34 -21.34
CA MET A 285 7.66 -11.81 -22.66
C MET A 285 6.97 -10.71 -23.48
N ASN A 286 6.66 -9.55 -22.88
CA ASN A 286 6.04 -8.39 -23.53
C ASN A 286 4.73 -8.73 -24.26
N GLY A 287 3.92 -9.61 -23.68
CA GLY A 287 2.62 -10.02 -24.23
C GLY A 287 2.67 -11.17 -25.25
N ARG A 288 3.86 -11.66 -25.61
CA ARG A 288 3.99 -12.85 -26.47
C ARG A 288 3.56 -14.09 -25.69
N GLY A 289 2.74 -14.94 -26.31
CA GLY A 289 2.19 -16.15 -25.69
C GLY A 289 0.98 -15.90 -24.78
N PHE A 290 0.44 -14.67 -24.74
CA PHE A 290 -0.74 -14.34 -23.94
C PHE A 290 -1.79 -13.62 -24.80
N LYS A 291 -3.03 -14.06 -24.70
CA LYS A 291 -4.19 -13.40 -25.30
C LYS A 291 -5.29 -13.28 -24.25
N THR A 292 -5.49 -12.06 -23.76
CA THR A 292 -6.61 -11.72 -22.88
C THR A 292 -7.92 -11.81 -23.67
N LEU A 293 -8.91 -12.52 -23.12
CA LEU A 293 -10.20 -12.79 -23.75
C LEU A 293 -11.35 -11.94 -23.18
N VAL A 294 -11.04 -11.15 -22.15
CA VAL A 294 -11.99 -10.30 -21.41
C VAL A 294 -11.49 -8.86 -21.31
N ASN A 295 -12.40 -7.94 -21.01
CA ASN A 295 -12.07 -6.54 -20.77
C ASN A 295 -12.21 -6.18 -19.28
N THR A 296 -11.53 -5.11 -18.86
CA THR A 296 -11.80 -4.51 -17.54
C THR A 296 -13.28 -4.08 -17.44
N ASP A 297 -13.86 -4.17 -16.25
CA ASP A 297 -15.28 -3.96 -15.92
C ASP A 297 -16.26 -4.99 -16.50
N GLN A 298 -15.77 -6.04 -17.18
CA GLN A 298 -16.61 -7.13 -17.67
C GLN A 298 -17.06 -8.04 -16.50
N HIS A 299 -18.35 -8.40 -16.48
CA HIS A 299 -18.85 -9.49 -15.65
C HIS A 299 -18.53 -10.84 -16.32
N VAL A 300 -17.98 -11.77 -15.55
CA VAL A 300 -17.66 -13.13 -15.99
C VAL A 300 -18.35 -14.16 -15.10
N THR A 301 -18.70 -15.30 -15.68
CA THR A 301 -19.27 -16.45 -14.97
C THR A 301 -18.21 -17.54 -14.75
N ALA A 302 -18.39 -18.38 -13.72
CA ALA A 302 -17.47 -19.49 -13.45
C ALA A 302 -17.28 -20.39 -14.68
N GLY A 303 -16.04 -20.65 -15.08
CA GLY A 303 -15.67 -21.40 -16.28
C GLY A 303 -15.53 -20.55 -17.56
N GLU A 304 -15.85 -19.26 -17.51
CA GLU A 304 -15.70 -18.38 -18.66
C GLU A 304 -14.22 -18.15 -19.01
N PRO A 305 -13.82 -18.23 -20.30
CA PRO A 305 -12.46 -17.97 -20.75
C PRO A 305 -11.93 -16.58 -20.36
N LEU A 306 -10.76 -16.52 -19.73
CA LEU A 306 -10.11 -15.29 -19.28
C LEU A 306 -8.82 -14.98 -20.08
N ILE A 307 -7.93 -15.96 -20.17
CA ILE A 307 -6.63 -15.84 -20.85
C ILE A 307 -6.40 -17.11 -21.66
N GLN A 308 -6.09 -16.94 -22.94
CA GLN A 308 -5.48 -17.99 -23.74
C GLN A 308 -3.96 -17.81 -23.68
N ILE A 309 -3.25 -18.86 -23.27
CA ILE A 309 -1.79 -18.89 -23.23
C ILE A 309 -1.22 -19.81 -24.29
N ASP A 310 0.08 -19.71 -24.53
CA ASP A 310 0.87 -20.67 -25.32
C ASP A 310 1.91 -21.28 -24.38
N LEU A 311 1.55 -22.40 -23.74
CA LEU A 311 2.43 -23.04 -22.75
C LEU A 311 3.78 -23.40 -23.33
N LYS A 312 3.79 -23.92 -24.56
CA LYS A 312 5.02 -24.31 -25.26
C LYS A 312 5.92 -23.12 -25.49
N LEU A 313 5.37 -21.97 -25.89
CA LEU A 313 6.16 -20.76 -26.09
C LEU A 313 6.74 -20.23 -24.77
N ILE A 314 5.96 -20.24 -23.67
CA ILE A 314 6.42 -19.83 -22.34
C ILE A 314 7.63 -20.67 -21.91
N GLU A 315 7.53 -21.99 -22.04
CA GLU A 315 8.61 -22.93 -21.72
C GLU A 315 9.82 -22.77 -22.64
N GLN A 316 9.59 -22.59 -23.95
CA GLN A 316 10.67 -22.39 -24.94
C GLN A 316 11.48 -21.12 -24.69
N GLU A 317 10.84 -20.08 -24.14
CA GLU A 317 11.52 -18.85 -23.74
C GLU A 317 12.18 -18.93 -22.36
N GLY A 318 12.10 -20.09 -21.69
CA GLY A 318 12.76 -20.37 -20.42
C GLY A 318 12.03 -19.76 -19.22
N PHE A 319 10.73 -19.46 -19.35
CA PHE A 319 9.90 -19.01 -18.24
C PHE A 319 9.12 -20.18 -17.63
N ASP A 320 8.88 -20.11 -16.32
CA ASP A 320 8.03 -21.06 -15.62
C ASP A 320 6.56 -20.72 -15.90
N PRO A 321 5.73 -21.64 -16.44
CA PRO A 321 4.34 -21.39 -16.77
C PRO A 321 3.37 -21.52 -15.58
N THR A 322 3.87 -21.83 -14.37
CA THR A 322 3.05 -22.02 -13.16
C THR A 322 2.04 -20.89 -12.96
N VAL A 323 0.77 -21.24 -12.81
CA VAL A 323 -0.34 -20.29 -12.62
C VAL A 323 -0.60 -20.11 -11.13
N MET A 324 -0.43 -18.89 -10.63
CA MET A 324 -0.74 -18.52 -9.24
C MET A 324 -2.18 -18.02 -9.16
N VAL A 325 -2.94 -18.56 -8.20
CA VAL A 325 -4.29 -18.10 -7.85
C VAL A 325 -4.28 -17.62 -6.41
N LEU A 326 -4.34 -16.31 -6.22
CA LEU A 326 -4.19 -15.65 -4.92
C LEU A 326 -5.47 -14.94 -4.51
N LEU A 327 -5.79 -15.00 -3.22
CA LEU A 327 -6.76 -14.15 -2.56
C LEU A 327 -6.03 -12.99 -1.89
N LEU A 328 -6.27 -11.76 -2.36
CA LEU A 328 -5.51 -10.57 -1.94
C LEU A 328 -5.97 -10.02 -0.59
N ASN A 329 -7.25 -10.17 -0.27
CA ASN A 329 -7.86 -9.63 0.95
C ASN A 329 -8.29 -10.71 1.97
N THR A 330 -7.87 -11.97 1.77
CA THR A 330 -8.21 -13.12 2.65
C THR A 330 -6.98 -13.67 3.37
N PRO A 331 -7.06 -13.87 4.71
CA PRO A 331 -5.96 -14.39 5.51
C PRO A 331 -5.85 -15.92 5.36
N ALA A 332 -4.64 -16.47 5.49
CA ALA A 332 -4.35 -17.89 5.27
C ALA A 332 -5.22 -18.85 6.10
N ASP A 333 -5.51 -18.49 7.35
CA ASP A 333 -6.29 -19.29 8.30
C ASP A 333 -7.77 -19.47 7.90
N ARG A 334 -8.23 -18.68 6.93
CA ARG A 334 -9.59 -18.76 6.37
C ARG A 334 -9.65 -19.45 5.02
N ILE A 335 -8.54 -19.97 4.52
CA ILE A 335 -8.45 -20.65 3.23
C ILE A 335 -8.26 -22.14 3.48
N THR A 336 -9.18 -22.94 2.98
CA THR A 336 -9.02 -24.39 2.91
C THR A 336 -8.75 -24.77 1.47
N ILE A 337 -7.53 -25.25 1.21
CA ILE A 337 -7.09 -25.73 -0.10
C ILE A 337 -7.52 -27.20 -0.23
N GLN A 338 -7.96 -27.60 -1.42
CA GLN A 338 -8.33 -28.98 -1.68
C GLN A 338 -7.08 -29.89 -1.66
N GLU A 339 -7.14 -31.00 -0.92
CA GLU A 339 -6.09 -32.02 -0.91
C GLU A 339 -6.20 -32.95 -2.13
N LYS A 340 -5.87 -32.41 -3.30
CA LYS A 340 -5.80 -33.18 -4.56
C LYS A 340 -4.45 -32.93 -5.22
N ALA A 341 -3.84 -33.96 -5.81
CA ALA A 341 -2.56 -33.79 -6.50
C ALA A 341 -2.71 -33.06 -7.84
N THR A 342 -3.81 -33.32 -8.55
CA THR A 342 -4.14 -32.76 -9.86
C THR A 342 -5.60 -32.31 -9.85
N VAL A 343 -5.87 -31.13 -10.40
CA VAL A 343 -7.20 -30.53 -10.50
C VAL A 343 -7.59 -30.33 -11.96
N THR A 344 -8.90 -30.37 -12.21
CA THR A 344 -9.54 -29.96 -13.47
C THR A 344 -10.32 -28.68 -13.24
N THR A 345 -10.73 -27.98 -14.31
CA THR A 345 -11.54 -26.74 -14.20
C THR A 345 -12.90 -26.93 -13.52
N ASP A 346 -13.38 -28.18 -13.38
CA ASP A 346 -14.59 -28.49 -12.62
C ASP A 346 -14.36 -28.74 -11.12
N ASP A 347 -13.12 -29.01 -10.72
CA ASP A 347 -12.76 -29.23 -9.33
C ASP A 347 -12.77 -27.93 -8.52
N HIS A 348 -13.11 -28.02 -7.24
CA HIS A 348 -12.99 -26.93 -6.29
C HIS A 348 -11.54 -26.77 -5.82
N LEU A 349 -10.91 -25.67 -6.18
CA LEU A 349 -9.52 -25.37 -5.86
C LEU A 349 -9.32 -25.04 -4.38
N LEU A 350 -10.13 -24.08 -3.90
CA LEU A 350 -10.05 -23.56 -2.55
C LEU A 350 -11.42 -23.09 -2.08
N SER A 351 -11.64 -23.14 -0.78
CA SER A 351 -12.85 -22.61 -0.14
C SER A 351 -12.46 -21.61 0.93
N VAL A 352 -13.24 -20.54 1.02
CA VAL A 352 -13.05 -19.51 2.05
C VAL A 352 -14.06 -19.72 3.17
N THR A 353 -13.60 -19.96 4.39
CA THR A 353 -14.46 -20.16 5.55
C THR A 353 -14.82 -18.83 6.22
N GLN A 354 -16.01 -18.77 6.83
CA GLN A 354 -16.38 -17.65 7.70
C GLN A 354 -15.48 -17.63 8.93
N ALA A 355 -15.19 -16.43 9.43
CA ALA A 355 -14.65 -16.29 10.77
C ALA A 355 -15.62 -16.95 11.75
N VAL A 356 -15.15 -17.96 12.49
CA VAL A 356 -15.86 -18.39 13.69
C VAL A 356 -15.89 -17.17 14.59
N SER A 357 -17.08 -16.65 14.86
CA SER A 357 -17.29 -15.70 15.94
C SER A 357 -16.84 -16.41 17.21
N GLU A 358 -15.64 -16.11 17.69
CA GLU A 358 -15.28 -16.43 19.08
C GLU A 358 -16.34 -15.73 19.95
N ALA A 359 -17.11 -16.55 20.66
CA ALA A 359 -18.24 -16.15 21.50
C ALA A 359 -17.80 -15.40 22.76
#